data_AF-A0A6C0M1Q2-F1
#
_entry.id   AF-A0A6C0M1Q2-F1
#
_cell.length_a   1.000
_cell.length_b   1.000
_cell.length_c   1.000
_cell.angle_alpha   90.00
_cell.angle_beta   90.00
_cell.angle_gamma   90.00
#
_symmetry.space_group_name_H-M   'P 1'
#
loop_
_entity.id
_entity.type
_entity.pdbx_description
1 polymer ?
#
loop_
_entity_poly.entity_id
_entity_poly.type
_entity_poly.pdbx_seq_one_letter_code
_entity_poly.pdbx_strand_id
1 'polypeptide(L)'
;MSLVNISHLGLTTLVGYSFPSDTVALLCYDNKLTSLVGCPSGVKTLLCVNNKLTSLVGCPPGVETLMCAYNGITSLDGCPWSVTSLYCNNNKLTSLAGCPPNVVTLACNNNPLKSIDGCPSSVTTIYCDIKLIEE
;
A
#
# COMPACT_ATOMS: atom_id res chain seq x y z
N MET A 1 -2.91 -22.09 0.89
CA MET A 1 -2.82 -20.61 0.96
C MET A 1 -4.06 -20.13 1.70
N SER A 2 -3.91 -19.60 2.91
CA SER A 2 -5.04 -19.14 3.72
C SER A 2 -5.36 -17.68 3.37
N LEU A 3 -6.61 -17.43 2.96
CA LEU A 3 -7.12 -16.11 2.62
C LEU A 3 -8.14 -15.70 3.67
N VAL A 4 -7.97 -14.50 4.22
CA VAL A 4 -8.91 -13.89 5.17
C VAL A 4 -9.52 -12.65 4.52
N ASN A 5 -10.84 -12.55 4.53
CA ASN A 5 -11.56 -11.38 4.05
C ASN A 5 -12.36 -10.72 5.17
N ILE A 6 -12.01 -9.47 5.49
CA ILE A 6 -12.61 -8.61 6.51
C ILE A 6 -13.03 -7.25 5.89
N SER A 7 -13.28 -7.25 4.59
CA SER A 7 -13.64 -6.05 3.84
C SER A 7 -15.07 -5.60 4.15
N HIS A 8 -15.37 -4.31 4.00
CA HIS A 8 -16.71 -3.73 4.23
C HIS A 8 -17.28 -3.85 5.65
N LEU A 9 -16.46 -4.13 6.67
CA LEU A 9 -16.91 -4.31 8.05
C LEU A 9 -16.94 -2.98 8.85
N GLY A 10 -16.55 -1.87 8.23
CA GLY A 10 -16.47 -0.56 8.89
C GLY A 10 -15.37 -0.47 9.96
N LEU A 11 -14.37 -1.36 9.91
CA LEU A 11 -13.29 -1.44 10.88
C LEU A 11 -12.48 -0.14 10.90
N THR A 12 -12.12 0.33 12.08
CA THR A 12 -11.24 1.49 12.28
C THR A 12 -9.81 1.09 12.65
N THR A 13 -9.62 -0.15 13.09
CA THR A 13 -8.33 -0.74 13.51
C THR A 13 -8.34 -2.26 13.28
N LEU A 14 -7.15 -2.85 13.12
CA LEU A 14 -6.94 -4.31 13.10
C LEU A 14 -6.46 -4.84 14.47
N VAL A 15 -6.12 -3.95 15.40
CA VAL A 15 -5.66 -4.33 16.74
C VAL A 15 -6.76 -5.11 17.47
N GLY A 16 -6.41 -6.28 17.99
CA GLY A 16 -7.35 -7.16 18.69
C GLY A 16 -8.21 -8.04 17.78
N TYR A 17 -8.11 -7.87 16.46
CA TYR A 17 -8.73 -8.82 15.52
C TYR A 17 -7.93 -10.13 15.52
N SER A 18 -8.61 -11.26 15.73
CA SER A 18 -7.96 -12.57 15.74
C SER A 18 -7.84 -13.10 14.32
N PHE A 19 -6.60 -13.28 13.85
CA PHE A 19 -6.30 -13.85 12.55
C PHE A 19 -5.79 -15.29 12.70
N PRO A 20 -6.17 -16.22 11.80
CA PRO A 20 -5.50 -17.50 11.67
C PRO A 20 -3.99 -17.32 11.48
N SER A 21 -3.17 -18.13 12.17
CA SER A 21 -1.71 -18.04 12.12
C SER A 21 -1.13 -18.35 10.73
N ASP A 22 -1.89 -19.01 9.87
CA ASP A 22 -1.51 -19.38 8.51
C ASP A 22 -1.97 -18.37 7.45
N THR A 23 -2.53 -17.21 7.84
CA THR A 23 -3.02 -16.17 6.93
C THR A 23 -1.90 -15.69 5.99
N VAL A 24 -2.06 -15.94 4.68
CA VAL A 24 -1.12 -15.52 3.64
C VAL A 24 -1.65 -14.33 2.85
N ALA A 25 -2.97 -14.26 2.64
CA ALA A 25 -3.62 -13.15 1.96
C ALA A 25 -4.66 -12.50 2.88
N LEU A 26 -4.59 -11.18 3.03
CA LEU A 26 -5.57 -10.40 3.79
C LEU A 26 -6.26 -9.38 2.87
N LEU A 27 -7.58 -9.49 2.82
CA LEU A 27 -8.47 -8.55 2.15
C LEU A 27 -9.16 -7.73 3.25
N CYS A 28 -8.80 -6.45 3.36
CA CYS A 28 -9.36 -5.51 4.33
C CYS A 28 -9.80 -4.19 3.69
N TYR A 29 -10.22 -4.26 2.42
CA TYR A 29 -10.64 -3.09 1.66
C TYR A 29 -12.01 -2.56 2.11
N ASP A 30 -12.33 -1.32 1.73
CA ASP A 30 -13.59 -0.65 2.05
C ASP A 30 -13.90 -0.61 3.56
N ASN A 31 -12.91 -0.22 4.35
CA ASN A 31 -13.03 -0.02 5.79
C ASN A 31 -12.72 1.45 6.14
N LYS A 32 -12.50 1.74 7.44
CA LYS A 32 -12.12 3.06 7.95
C LYS A 32 -10.76 2.99 8.66
N LEU A 33 -9.90 2.06 8.27
CA LEU A 33 -8.61 1.83 8.91
C LEU A 33 -7.73 3.08 8.76
N THR A 34 -7.09 3.47 9.85
CA THR A 34 -6.15 4.61 9.89
C THR A 34 -4.69 4.15 9.97
N SER A 35 -4.47 2.87 10.27
CA SER A 35 -3.16 2.22 10.34
C SER A 35 -3.30 0.73 10.00
N LEU A 36 -2.18 0.10 9.62
CA LEU A 36 -2.07 -1.35 9.40
C LEU A 36 -1.56 -2.12 10.62
N VAL A 37 -1.30 -1.43 11.75
CA VAL A 37 -0.94 -2.09 13.01
C VAL A 37 -2.01 -3.11 13.42
N GLY A 38 -1.56 -4.32 13.78
CA GLY A 38 -2.42 -5.47 14.07
C GLY A 38 -2.61 -6.44 12.90
N CYS A 39 -2.12 -6.09 11.70
CA CYS A 39 -2.08 -7.00 10.56
C CYS A 39 -1.17 -8.22 10.87
N PRO A 40 -1.56 -9.46 10.50
CA PRO A 40 -0.75 -10.64 10.79
C PRO A 40 0.59 -10.61 10.06
N SER A 41 1.66 -10.98 10.76
CA SER A 41 3.05 -10.86 10.27
C SER A 41 3.36 -11.75 9.06
N GLY A 42 2.63 -12.85 8.88
CA GLY A 42 2.83 -13.83 7.79
C GLY A 42 2.21 -13.43 6.44
N VAL A 43 1.51 -12.29 6.36
CA VAL A 43 0.83 -11.87 5.12
C VAL A 43 1.84 -11.55 4.02
N LYS A 44 1.59 -12.13 2.84
CA LYS A 44 2.31 -11.90 1.58
C LYS A 44 1.54 -11.00 0.62
N THR A 45 0.22 -11.08 0.64
CA THR A 45 -0.67 -10.29 -0.20
C THR A 45 -1.63 -9.48 0.66
N LEU A 46 -1.55 -8.15 0.61
CA LEU A 46 -2.38 -7.25 1.41
C LEU A 46 -3.18 -6.32 0.50
N LEU A 47 -4.51 -6.43 0.56
CA LEU A 47 -5.46 -5.57 -0.13
C LEU A 47 -6.17 -4.68 0.90
N CYS A 48 -5.72 -3.43 1.01
CA CYS A 48 -6.22 -2.42 1.96
C CYS A 48 -6.81 -1.18 1.26
N VAL A 49 -7.33 -1.39 0.05
CA VAL A 49 -7.94 -0.36 -0.81
C VAL A 49 -9.11 0.34 -0.11
N ASN A 50 -9.30 1.63 -0.36
CA ASN A 50 -10.41 2.44 0.18
C ASN A 50 -10.49 2.40 1.71
N ASN A 51 -9.48 2.98 2.35
CA ASN A 51 -9.39 3.17 3.79
C ASN A 51 -9.05 4.63 4.10
N LYS A 52 -8.60 4.92 5.33
CA LYS A 52 -8.17 6.27 5.76
C LYS A 52 -6.68 6.28 6.12
N LEU A 53 -5.87 5.43 5.48
CA LEU A 53 -4.44 5.36 5.73
C LEU A 53 -3.76 6.64 5.24
N THR A 54 -2.84 7.19 6.04
CA THR A 54 -2.02 8.36 5.67
C THR A 54 -0.54 8.04 5.50
N SER A 55 -0.14 6.83 5.94
CA SER A 55 1.18 6.25 5.76
C SER A 55 1.07 4.72 5.67
N LEU A 56 2.18 4.05 5.34
CA LEU A 56 2.28 2.58 5.32
C LEU A 56 2.89 2.00 6.61
N VAL A 57 3.10 2.84 7.64
CA VAL A 57 3.62 2.39 8.94
C VAL A 57 2.68 1.34 9.54
N GLY A 58 3.29 0.24 10.01
CA GLY A 58 2.58 -0.93 10.54
C GLY A 58 2.24 -1.99 9.49
N CYS A 59 2.58 -1.78 8.22
CA CYS A 59 2.48 -2.83 7.21
C CYS A 59 3.41 -4.02 7.58
N PRO A 60 2.96 -5.29 7.46
CA PRO A 60 3.80 -6.43 7.79
C PRO A 60 5.08 -6.49 6.94
N PRO A 61 6.24 -6.80 7.52
CA PRO A 61 7.52 -6.71 6.84
C PRO A 61 7.71 -7.74 5.71
N GLY A 62 6.85 -8.75 5.62
CA GLY A 62 6.91 -9.82 4.63
C GLY A 62 6.00 -9.66 3.42
N VAL A 63 5.25 -8.55 3.32
CA VAL A 63 4.31 -8.31 2.21
C VAL A 63 5.07 -8.15 0.88
N GLU A 64 4.66 -8.89 -0.13
CA GLU A 64 5.27 -8.88 -1.47
C GLU A 64 4.36 -8.13 -2.47
N THR A 65 3.04 -8.28 -2.31
CA THR A 65 2.03 -7.55 -3.10
C THR A 65 1.19 -6.68 -2.18
N LEU A 66 1.25 -5.36 -2.40
CA LEU A 66 0.53 -4.36 -1.62
C LEU A 66 -0.40 -3.54 -2.51
N MET A 67 -1.71 -3.62 -2.26
CA MET A 67 -2.72 -2.76 -2.89
C MET A 67 -3.31 -1.83 -1.83
N CYS A 68 -2.94 -0.55 -1.90
CA CYS A 68 -3.31 0.50 -0.95
C CYS A 68 -3.95 1.73 -1.64
N ALA A 69 -4.55 1.51 -2.81
CA ALA A 69 -5.22 2.55 -3.57
C ALA A 69 -6.38 3.21 -2.80
N TYR A 70 -6.76 4.42 -3.19
CA TYR A 70 -7.86 5.18 -2.58
C TYR A 70 -7.67 5.36 -1.07
N ASN A 71 -6.54 5.95 -0.67
CA ASN A 71 -6.26 6.32 0.70
C ASN A 71 -5.80 7.79 0.74
N GLY A 72 -5.31 8.24 1.89
CA GLY A 72 -4.71 9.57 2.08
C GLY A 72 -3.19 9.53 2.20
N ILE A 73 -2.51 8.52 1.63
CA ILE A 73 -1.07 8.31 1.82
C ILE A 73 -0.28 9.46 1.20
N THR A 74 0.64 10.02 1.98
CA THR A 74 1.42 11.22 1.60
C THR A 74 2.87 10.92 1.27
N SER A 75 3.44 9.83 1.81
CA SER A 75 4.76 9.29 1.44
C SER A 75 4.72 7.76 1.41
N LEU A 76 5.70 7.15 0.74
CA LEU A 76 5.87 5.68 0.72
C LEU A 76 6.72 5.18 1.89
N ASP A 77 7.07 6.04 2.84
CA ASP A 77 7.79 5.65 4.05
C ASP A 77 6.99 4.60 4.83
N GLY A 78 7.71 3.60 5.34
CA GLY A 78 7.11 2.44 6.01
C GLY A 78 6.58 1.36 5.07
N CYS A 79 6.70 1.53 3.74
CA CYS A 79 6.46 0.43 2.80
C CYS A 79 7.49 -0.71 3.04
N PRO A 80 7.06 -1.98 3.17
CA PRO A 80 7.98 -3.08 3.43
C PRO A 80 9.00 -3.27 2.30
N TRP A 81 10.24 -3.57 2.66
CA TRP A 81 11.32 -3.80 1.70
C TRP A 81 11.09 -5.01 0.78
N SER A 82 10.25 -5.96 1.19
CA SER A 82 9.89 -7.14 0.41
C SER A 82 8.90 -6.88 -0.72
N VAL A 83 8.29 -5.69 -0.79
CA VAL A 83 7.28 -5.39 -1.80
C VAL A 83 7.93 -5.37 -3.19
N THR A 84 7.38 -6.19 -4.09
CA THR A 84 7.75 -6.25 -5.52
C THR A 84 6.65 -5.67 -6.41
N SER A 85 5.40 -5.69 -5.94
CA SER A 85 4.24 -5.12 -6.64
C SER A 85 3.50 -4.15 -5.73
N LEU A 86 3.52 -2.86 -6.08
CA LEU A 86 2.93 -1.77 -5.31
C LEU A 86 1.87 -1.03 -6.13
N TYR A 87 0.63 -1.06 -5.63
CA TYR A 87 -0.49 -0.31 -6.20
C TYR A 87 -0.96 0.74 -5.19
N CYS A 88 -0.52 1.98 -5.39
CA CYS A 88 -0.75 3.15 -4.53
C CYS A 88 -1.46 4.30 -5.27
N ASN A 89 -2.15 4.01 -6.37
CA ASN A 89 -2.93 5.00 -7.12
C ASN A 89 -4.04 5.64 -6.28
N ASN A 90 -4.47 6.86 -6.65
CA ASN A 90 -5.47 7.63 -5.90
C ASN A 90 -5.07 7.86 -4.44
N ASN A 91 -3.90 8.45 -4.22
CA ASN A 91 -3.40 8.88 -2.92
C ASN A 91 -3.00 10.37 -3.00
N LYS A 92 -2.16 10.83 -2.07
CA LYS A 92 -1.67 12.22 -2.00
C LYS A 92 -0.15 12.30 -2.13
N LEU A 93 0.46 11.34 -2.83
CA LEU A 93 1.92 11.30 -3.04
C LEU A 93 2.36 12.47 -3.92
N THR A 94 3.34 13.24 -3.44
CA THR A 94 3.97 14.34 -4.21
C THR A 94 5.33 13.96 -4.78
N SER A 95 5.91 12.86 -4.32
CA SER A 95 7.10 12.19 -4.87
C SER A 95 6.99 10.67 -4.65
N LEU A 96 7.91 9.90 -5.24
CA LEU A 96 8.05 8.47 -5.00
C LEU A 96 9.14 8.14 -3.97
N ALA A 97 9.65 9.15 -3.24
CA ALA A 97 10.59 8.92 -2.16
C ALA A 97 10.03 7.93 -1.13
N GLY A 98 10.89 7.03 -0.66
CA GLY A 98 10.51 5.93 0.25
C GLY A 98 9.98 4.68 -0.47
N CYS A 99 9.86 4.67 -1.80
CA CYS A 99 9.50 3.46 -2.55
C CYS A 99 10.58 2.38 -2.36
N PRO A 100 10.21 1.12 -2.02
CA PRO A 100 11.20 0.07 -1.81
C PRO A 100 12.03 -0.23 -3.06
N PRO A 101 13.34 -0.49 -2.92
CA PRO A 101 14.25 -0.69 -4.06
C PRO A 101 14.02 -2.00 -4.84
N ASN A 102 13.11 -2.86 -4.37
CA ASN A 102 12.77 -4.14 -5.00
C ASN A 102 11.47 -4.08 -5.82
N VAL A 103 10.79 -2.93 -5.86
CA VAL A 103 9.54 -2.80 -6.61
C VAL A 103 9.80 -2.94 -8.10
N VAL A 104 9.12 -3.91 -8.74
CA VAL A 104 9.19 -4.17 -10.18
C VAL A 104 7.97 -3.59 -10.90
N THR A 105 6.80 -3.68 -10.25
CA THR A 105 5.54 -3.13 -10.74
C THR A 105 5.04 -2.03 -9.82
N LEU A 106 4.88 -0.82 -10.36
CA LEU A 106 4.40 0.35 -9.62
C LEU A 106 3.20 0.99 -10.32
N ALA A 107 2.06 1.06 -9.63
CA ALA A 107 0.92 1.85 -10.06
C ALA A 107 0.72 3.03 -9.10
N CYS A 108 1.01 4.24 -9.56
CA CYS A 108 0.93 5.48 -8.81
C CYS A 108 0.07 6.57 -9.48
N ASN A 109 -0.72 6.21 -10.49
CA ASN A 109 -1.72 7.06 -11.16
C ASN A 109 -2.56 7.88 -10.18
N ASN A 110 -3.06 9.04 -10.61
CA ASN A 110 -3.92 9.90 -9.78
C ASN A 110 -3.29 10.27 -8.41
N ASN A 111 -2.01 10.59 -8.41
CA ASN A 111 -1.32 11.28 -7.31
C ASN A 111 -0.86 12.66 -7.79
N PRO A 112 -0.69 13.66 -6.91
CA PRO A 112 -0.18 14.99 -7.26
C PRO A 112 1.35 14.99 -7.53
N LEU A 113 1.83 14.04 -8.34
CA LEU A 113 3.23 13.90 -8.72
C LEU A 113 3.59 14.90 -9.82
N LYS A 114 4.73 15.57 -9.65
CA LYS A 114 5.34 16.47 -10.66
C LYS A 114 6.44 15.81 -11.48
N SER A 115 7.00 14.73 -10.96
CA SER A 115 8.04 13.91 -11.57
C SER A 115 7.95 12.49 -11.00
N ILE A 116 8.80 11.59 -11.50
CA ILE A 116 9.01 10.24 -10.95
C ILE A 116 10.22 10.19 -10.01
N ASP A 117 10.63 11.32 -9.43
CA ASP A 117 11.76 11.34 -8.49
C ASP A 117 11.49 10.42 -7.30
N GLY A 118 12.48 9.59 -6.98
CA GLY A 118 12.36 8.52 -5.98
C GLY A 118 11.84 7.19 -6.56
N CYS A 119 11.52 7.10 -7.85
CA CYS A 119 11.21 5.82 -8.48
C CYS A 119 12.45 4.91 -8.45
N PRO A 120 12.33 3.67 -7.93
CA PRO A 120 13.47 2.77 -7.86
C PRO A 120 13.84 2.24 -9.25
N SER A 121 15.12 2.01 -9.49
CA SER A 121 15.65 1.54 -10.79
C SER A 121 15.23 0.12 -11.15
N SER A 122 14.68 -0.64 -10.19
CA SER A 122 14.12 -1.97 -10.39
C SER A 122 12.78 -1.98 -11.13
N VAL A 123 12.08 -0.83 -11.21
CA VAL A 123 10.75 -0.75 -11.82
C VAL A 123 10.86 -0.98 -13.32
N THR A 124 10.23 -2.05 -13.80
CA THR A 124 10.14 -2.37 -15.23
C THR A 124 8.75 -2.05 -15.79
N THR A 125 7.74 -1.99 -14.92
CA THR A 125 6.36 -1.67 -15.28
C THR A 125 5.84 -0.55 -14.39
N ILE A 126 5.54 0.60 -14.98
CA ILE A 126 5.06 1.78 -14.27
C ILE A 126 3.76 2.30 -14.88
N TYR A 127 2.76 2.54 -14.03
CA TYR A 127 1.54 3.25 -14.36
C TYR A 127 1.48 4.48 -13.47
N CYS A 128 1.86 5.64 -14.01
CA CYS A 128 1.82 6.90 -13.28
C CYS A 128 1.45 8.04 -14.21
N ASP A 129 0.60 8.94 -13.72
CA ASP A 129 0.29 10.20 -14.40
C ASP A 129 1.15 11.29 -13.76
N ILE A 130 1.92 12.01 -14.56
CA ILE A 130 2.67 13.18 -14.10
C ILE A 130 1.92 14.42 -14.53
N LYS A 131 1.53 15.27 -13.56
CA LYS A 131 1.00 16.58 -13.89
C LYS A 131 2.16 17.55 -14.03
N LEU A 132 2.58 17.78 -15.27
CA LEU A 132 3.46 18.90 -15.58
C LEU A 132 2.70 20.17 -15.20
N ILE A 133 3.24 20.94 -14.26
CA ILE A 133 2.74 22.29 -14.00
C ILE A 133 3.22 23.11 -15.19
N GLU A 134 2.31 23.44 -16.10
CA GLU A 134 2.53 24.56 -17.02
C GLU A 134 2.55 25.84 -16.16
N GLU A 135 3.66 26.58 -16.23
CA GLU A 135 3.88 27.85 -15.51
C GLU A 135 2.83 28.92 -15.86
#